data_AF-A0A8K9XHW3-F1
#
_entry.id   AF-A0A8K9XHW3-F1
#
_cell.length_a   1.000
_cell.length_b   1.000
_cell.length_c   1.000
_cell.angle_alpha   90.00
_cell.angle_beta   90.00
_cell.angle_gamma   90.00
#
_symmetry.space_group_name_H-M   'P 1'
#
loop_
_entity.id
_entity.type
_entity.pdbx_description
1 polymer ?
#
loop_
_entity_poly.entity_id
_entity_poly.type
_entity_poly.pdbx_seq_one_letter_code
_entity_poly.pdbx_strand_id
1 'polypeptide(L)'
;MAFPSYLVPNLWTLSLLTLLAASVQSNFIVFDDDPLQPVTQDETASVGGMVTLTCRVAASDNSSLQWSNTAQQTLYFGEKRALRDNRIQLNRSTGTELSITIGNVQLSDEGEYTCSIFTMPVRTARATVTVLGVPDKPQISGYEDTVQEGGKVTLTCTSSGSKPPAKLRWYRNQEELTGRPDVVETNPDEATYTVISELTLTVGRSDDNTLIGCAVDHPSLSPGEKWTEQPIRVLFTPDVTIQPQNDLPREGEKFIIQCIGNGNPKPTSYVWQKKDGELPLMAKVDGSFLLFEMLNKSDNGVYLCQADNGIGKMQGEYTLLVQGTDQRERERGRERARERESERGRERERERERESERESERERAREREREREGERERERTRERERERKSERVREKESERERERESARERGSARERERARERERERERERERERDRESERARERERERERERERKSERVREKESERERERERAREREGARERERERESVRERERARERERERERERERESERESERERERERWLTAACPGQDQDVYDSSVCFIIVYFCCCVVFYFYFIF
;
A
#
# COMPACT_ATOMS: atom_id res chain seq x y z
N MET A 1 40.50 -31.35 -46.78
CA MET A 1 41.45 -32.33 -47.35
C MET A 1 42.24 -32.85 -46.17
N ALA A 2 41.92 -34.06 -45.70
CA ALA A 2 42.61 -35.30 -46.07
C ALA A 2 43.53 -35.73 -44.92
N PHE A 3 43.19 -36.86 -44.30
CA PHE A 3 44.12 -37.71 -43.55
C PHE A 3 45.23 -38.21 -44.49
N PRO A 4 46.42 -38.59 -43.98
CA PRO A 4 46.68 -40.01 -43.67
C PRO A 4 47.58 -40.23 -42.41
N SER A 5 47.34 -41.18 -41.50
CA SER A 5 47.62 -42.65 -41.51
C SER A 5 49.08 -43.06 -41.76
N TYR A 6 49.67 -43.80 -40.79
CA TYR A 6 50.48 -45.06 -40.88
C TYR A 6 50.85 -45.48 -39.42
N LEU A 7 50.37 -46.60 -38.81
CA LEU A 7 50.67 -48.05 -39.00
C LEU A 7 52.15 -48.38 -38.67
N VAL A 8 52.59 -49.34 -37.81
CA VAL A 8 52.17 -50.69 -37.33
C VAL A 8 53.09 -51.07 -36.09
N PRO A 9 53.23 -52.30 -35.52
CA PRO A 9 52.32 -53.42 -35.16
C PRO A 9 52.46 -54.00 -33.71
N ASN A 10 51.34 -54.54 -33.21
CA ASN A 10 51.08 -55.85 -32.53
C ASN A 10 52.14 -56.62 -31.71
N LEU A 11 51.71 -57.05 -30.51
CA LEU A 11 51.83 -58.44 -30.00
C LEU A 11 50.65 -58.81 -29.06
N TRP A 12 49.72 -59.64 -29.58
CA TRP A 12 48.98 -60.79 -29.00
C TRP A 12 49.02 -60.95 -27.44
N THR A 13 47.95 -61.19 -26.66
CA THR A 13 46.76 -62.06 -26.83
C THR A 13 45.84 -62.02 -25.59
N LEU A 14 44.52 -62.25 -25.81
CA LEU A 14 43.52 -62.99 -24.98
C LEU A 14 43.20 -62.44 -23.56
N SER A 15 41.97 -62.36 -23.05
CA SER A 15 40.63 -62.80 -23.47
C SER A 15 39.60 -62.19 -22.49
N LEU A 16 38.35 -62.14 -22.97
CA LEU A 16 37.09 -62.21 -22.23
C LEU A 16 36.38 -60.91 -21.79
N LEU A 17 35.38 -60.57 -22.61
CA LEU A 17 34.18 -59.80 -22.27
C LEU A 17 33.56 -60.27 -20.95
N THR A 18 33.26 -59.33 -20.06
CA THR A 18 32.11 -59.43 -19.15
C THR A 18 31.31 -58.14 -19.21
N LEU A 19 30.00 -58.31 -19.42
CA LEU A 19 28.99 -57.27 -19.50
C LEU A 19 28.94 -56.45 -18.20
N LEU A 20 29.03 -55.13 -18.32
CA LEU A 20 28.51 -54.20 -17.32
C LEU A 20 26.97 -54.23 -17.40
N ALA A 21 26.36 -55.22 -16.75
CA ALA A 21 25.02 -55.05 -16.20
C ALA A 21 25.18 -54.10 -15.01
N ALA A 22 24.83 -52.84 -15.19
CA ALA A 22 24.64 -51.92 -14.09
C ALA A 22 23.53 -52.49 -13.20
N SER A 23 23.91 -53.12 -12.10
CA SER A 23 23.00 -53.39 -11.01
C SER A 23 22.54 -52.05 -10.48
N VAL A 24 21.30 -51.68 -10.82
CA VAL A 24 20.51 -50.80 -9.97
C VAL A 24 20.34 -51.59 -8.68
N GLN A 25 21.28 -51.42 -7.74
CA GLN A 25 21.00 -51.67 -6.35
C GLN A 25 19.97 -50.61 -5.97
N SER A 26 18.72 -50.97 -6.20
CA SER A 26 17.61 -50.44 -5.43
C SER A 26 18.02 -50.65 -3.98
N ASN A 27 18.50 -49.59 -3.32
CA ASN A 27 18.40 -49.47 -1.88
C ASN A 27 16.90 -49.37 -1.57
N PHE A 28 16.20 -50.50 -1.74
CA PHE A 28 15.03 -50.77 -0.94
C PHE A 28 15.56 -50.85 0.48
N ILE A 29 15.50 -49.71 1.17
CA ILE A 29 15.29 -49.73 2.61
C ILE A 29 14.01 -50.54 2.76
N VAL A 30 14.16 -51.82 3.07
CA VAL A 30 13.07 -52.60 3.64
C VAL A 30 12.83 -51.93 4.99
N PHE A 31 11.95 -50.93 4.99
CA PHE A 31 11.16 -50.69 6.19
C PHE A 31 10.47 -52.03 6.42
N ASP A 32 10.93 -52.72 7.46
CA ASP A 32 10.11 -53.68 8.14
C ASP A 32 8.91 -52.87 8.64
N ASP A 33 7.93 -52.65 7.76
CA ASP A 33 6.70 -51.93 8.04
C ASP A 33 5.83 -52.91 8.83
N ASP A 34 6.32 -53.23 10.03
CA ASP A 34 5.62 -54.10 10.95
C ASP A 34 4.25 -53.46 11.19
N PRO A 35 3.17 -54.11 10.72
CA PRO A 35 1.88 -53.45 10.64
C PRO A 35 1.27 -53.16 12.02
N LEU A 36 1.86 -53.76 13.07
CA LEU A 36 1.50 -53.57 14.48
C LEU A 36 2.39 -52.53 15.18
N GLN A 37 3.38 -51.93 14.51
CA GLN A 37 4.22 -50.90 15.08
C GLN A 37 3.43 -49.59 15.20
N PRO A 38 3.23 -49.05 16.41
CA PRO A 38 2.56 -47.76 16.57
C PRO A 38 3.43 -46.64 16.01
N VAL A 39 2.76 -45.63 15.44
CA VAL A 39 3.35 -44.39 14.94
C VAL A 39 2.61 -43.22 15.58
N THR A 40 3.37 -42.23 16.02
CA THR A 40 2.88 -40.98 16.58
C THR A 40 3.84 -39.84 16.19
N GLN A 41 3.48 -38.59 16.50
CA GLN A 41 4.24 -37.40 16.12
C GLN A 41 4.39 -36.47 17.32
N ASP A 42 5.46 -35.66 17.29
CA ASP A 42 5.66 -34.60 18.26
C ASP A 42 4.65 -33.49 18.03
N GLU A 43 4.11 -32.95 19.12
CA GLU A 43 3.06 -31.94 19.07
C GLU A 43 3.50 -30.70 19.84
N THR A 44 3.12 -29.53 19.33
CA THR A 44 3.43 -28.24 19.98
C THR A 44 2.14 -27.48 20.25
N ALA A 45 1.96 -27.02 21.48
CA ALA A 45 0.80 -26.23 21.87
C ALA A 45 1.20 -25.07 22.78
N SER A 46 0.46 -23.97 22.72
CA SER A 46 0.63 -22.86 23.66
C SER A 46 -0.09 -23.12 24.99
N VAL A 47 0.40 -22.51 26.07
CA VAL A 47 -0.26 -22.53 27.38
C VAL A 47 -1.72 -22.06 27.24
N GLY A 48 -2.66 -22.79 27.86
CA GLY A 48 -4.10 -22.55 27.77
C GLY A 48 -4.75 -23.08 26.49
N GLY A 49 -3.96 -23.54 25.52
CA GLY A 49 -4.42 -24.16 24.27
C GLY A 49 -4.89 -25.60 24.43
N MET A 50 -4.96 -26.32 23.31
CA MET A 50 -5.30 -27.74 23.25
C MET A 50 -4.29 -28.48 22.38
N VAL A 51 -3.87 -29.67 22.81
CA VAL A 51 -3.03 -30.58 22.04
C VAL A 51 -3.75 -31.90 21.78
N THR A 52 -3.56 -32.48 20.59
CA THR A 52 -4.16 -33.77 20.22
C THR A 52 -3.07 -34.79 19.98
N LEU A 53 -2.97 -35.78 20.86
CA LEU A 53 -2.04 -36.90 20.71
C LEU A 53 -2.71 -38.02 19.94
N THR A 54 -2.15 -38.39 18.79
CA THR A 54 -2.69 -39.43 17.91
C THR A 54 -1.69 -40.56 17.76
N CYS A 55 -2.13 -41.78 18.07
CA CYS A 55 -1.37 -43.00 17.86
C CYS A 55 -2.07 -43.87 16.83
N ARG A 56 -1.33 -44.34 15.81
CA ARG A 56 -1.86 -45.15 14.71
C ARG A 56 -1.03 -46.40 14.49
N VAL A 57 -1.69 -47.50 14.13
CA VAL A 57 -1.09 -48.75 13.65
C VAL A 57 -1.69 -49.13 12.29
N ALA A 58 -0.91 -49.75 11.41
CA ALA A 58 -1.35 -50.07 10.05
C ALA A 58 -2.37 -51.23 10.02
N ALA A 59 -2.28 -52.16 10.95
CA ALA A 59 -3.24 -53.24 11.17
C ALA A 59 -3.56 -53.39 12.66
N SER A 60 -4.71 -54.02 12.94
CA SER A 60 -5.13 -54.35 14.30
C SER A 60 -5.40 -55.84 14.40
N ASP A 61 -4.83 -56.48 15.40
CA ASP A 61 -5.08 -57.86 15.80
C ASP A 61 -6.08 -57.95 16.99
N ASN A 62 -6.91 -56.91 17.17
CA ASN A 62 -7.77 -56.70 18.34
C ASN A 62 -6.99 -56.43 19.64
N SER A 63 -5.68 -56.15 19.56
CA SER A 63 -4.93 -55.54 20.65
C SER A 63 -5.40 -54.11 20.89
N SER A 64 -5.34 -53.69 22.14
CA SER A 64 -5.74 -52.36 22.58
C SER A 64 -4.54 -51.41 22.63
N LEU A 65 -4.75 -50.20 22.10
CA LEU A 65 -3.81 -49.10 22.22
C LEU A 65 -3.93 -48.45 23.60
N GLN A 66 -2.82 -47.94 24.10
CA GLN A 66 -2.73 -47.25 25.37
C GLN A 66 -1.87 -46.00 25.26
N TRP A 67 -2.33 -44.90 25.85
CA TRP A 67 -1.51 -43.71 26.09
C TRP A 67 -1.08 -43.65 27.55
N SER A 68 0.21 -43.41 27.79
CA SER A 68 0.76 -43.02 29.09
C SER A 68 1.35 -41.62 29.05
N ASN A 69 1.29 -40.92 30.19
CA ASN A 69 1.89 -39.60 30.36
C ASN A 69 3.40 -39.68 30.61
N THR A 70 4.01 -38.52 30.84
CA THR A 70 5.43 -38.34 31.15
C THR A 70 5.89 -39.10 32.41
N ALA A 71 4.99 -39.30 33.38
CA ALA A 71 5.22 -40.11 34.57
C ALA A 71 4.90 -41.61 34.38
N GLN A 72 4.68 -42.06 33.13
CA GLN A 72 4.31 -43.43 32.77
C GLN A 72 2.98 -43.91 33.38
N GLN A 73 2.08 -42.99 33.75
CA GLN A 73 0.74 -43.30 34.20
C GLN A 73 -0.20 -43.44 33.00
N THR A 74 -1.04 -44.47 32.99
CA THR A 74 -2.03 -44.68 31.93
C THR A 74 -3.06 -43.56 31.92
N LEU A 75 -3.20 -42.89 30.78
CA LEU A 75 -4.23 -41.90 30.52
C LEU A 75 -5.51 -42.59 30.03
N TYR A 76 -5.36 -43.33 28.93
CA TYR A 76 -6.42 -44.06 28.25
C TYR A 76 -5.91 -45.43 27.81
N PHE A 77 -6.79 -46.42 27.95
CA PHE A 77 -6.60 -47.78 27.46
C PHE A 77 -7.84 -48.13 26.62
N GLY A 78 -7.68 -48.06 25.29
CA GLY A 78 -8.81 -47.99 24.37
C GLY A 78 -9.77 -46.88 24.77
N GLU A 79 -11.04 -47.22 24.99
CA GLU A 79 -12.09 -46.27 25.40
C GLU A 79 -12.11 -46.00 26.91
N LYS A 80 -11.36 -46.76 27.71
CA LYS A 80 -11.40 -46.67 29.16
C LYS A 80 -10.43 -45.60 29.64
N ARG A 81 -10.95 -44.63 30.38
CA ARG A 81 -10.16 -43.59 31.05
C ARG A 81 -9.58 -44.13 32.36
N ALA A 82 -8.27 -44.00 32.53
CA ALA A 82 -7.55 -44.46 33.72
C ALA A 82 -7.17 -43.29 34.66
N LEU A 83 -6.80 -42.13 34.11
CA LEU A 83 -6.49 -40.93 34.91
C LEU A 83 -7.70 -39.99 35.03
N ARG A 84 -8.00 -39.53 36.25
CA ARG A 84 -9.10 -38.59 36.55
C ARG A 84 -8.72 -37.11 36.30
N ASP A 85 -8.07 -36.80 35.18
CA ASP A 85 -7.85 -35.40 34.75
C ASP A 85 -8.87 -35.00 33.69
N ASN A 86 -9.79 -34.08 34.01
CA ASN A 86 -10.92 -33.70 33.15
C ASN A 86 -10.51 -32.90 31.92
N ARG A 87 -9.26 -32.41 31.89
CA ARG A 87 -8.65 -31.75 30.73
C ARG A 87 -8.36 -32.74 29.61
N ILE A 88 -8.15 -34.02 29.95
CA ILE A 88 -7.82 -35.07 29.00
C ILE A 88 -9.12 -35.76 28.58
N GLN A 89 -9.42 -35.71 27.29
CA GLN A 89 -10.63 -36.25 26.70
C GLN A 89 -10.31 -37.23 25.58
N LEU A 90 -11.16 -38.25 25.42
CA LEU A 90 -11.05 -39.17 24.30
C LEU A 90 -11.60 -38.50 23.04
N ASN A 91 -10.78 -38.44 21.99
CA ASN A 91 -11.21 -37.92 20.70
C ASN A 91 -11.68 -39.06 19.79
N ARG A 92 -10.84 -40.09 19.63
CA ARG A 92 -11.11 -41.23 18.77
C ARG A 92 -10.48 -42.50 19.36
N SER A 93 -11.23 -43.59 19.35
CA SER A 93 -10.75 -44.93 19.70
C SER A 93 -11.26 -45.92 18.67
N THR A 94 -10.34 -46.56 17.95
CA THR A 94 -10.59 -47.69 17.07
C THR A 94 -9.50 -48.74 17.32
N GLY A 95 -9.62 -49.93 16.73
CA GLY A 95 -8.56 -50.94 16.82
C GLY A 95 -7.22 -50.49 16.21
N THR A 96 -7.23 -49.48 15.34
CA THR A 96 -6.04 -48.98 14.63
C THR A 96 -5.61 -47.58 15.02
N GLU A 97 -6.43 -46.83 15.76
CA GLU A 97 -6.14 -45.44 16.12
C GLU A 97 -6.66 -45.12 17.51
N LEU A 98 -5.80 -44.50 18.32
CA LEU A 98 -6.17 -43.94 19.62
C LEU A 98 -5.70 -42.48 19.68
N SER A 99 -6.67 -41.57 19.68
CA SER A 99 -6.47 -40.13 19.76
C SER A 99 -7.10 -39.55 21.02
N ILE A 100 -6.31 -38.80 21.77
CA ILE A 100 -6.74 -38.07 22.97
C ILE A 100 -6.46 -36.58 22.82
N THR A 101 -7.30 -35.73 23.39
CA THR A 101 -7.05 -34.30 23.49
C THR A 101 -6.74 -33.91 24.92
N ILE A 102 -5.78 -33.00 25.10
CA ILE A 102 -5.48 -32.36 26.38
C ILE A 102 -5.79 -30.88 26.20
N GLY A 103 -6.86 -30.40 26.86
CA GLY A 103 -7.24 -28.98 26.86
C GLY A 103 -6.61 -28.21 28.02
N ASN A 104 -6.56 -26.88 27.91
CA ASN A 104 -5.95 -26.00 28.93
C ASN A 104 -4.55 -26.50 29.33
N VAL A 105 -3.68 -26.62 28.33
CA VAL A 105 -2.31 -27.14 28.47
C VAL A 105 -1.50 -26.23 29.39
N GLN A 106 -0.74 -26.83 30.31
CA GLN A 106 0.14 -26.15 31.27
C GLN A 106 1.60 -26.45 30.94
N LEU A 107 2.53 -25.61 31.42
CA LEU A 107 3.98 -25.84 31.22
C LEU A 107 4.45 -27.16 31.84
N SER A 108 3.76 -27.68 32.85
CA SER A 108 4.03 -28.98 33.47
C SER A 108 3.59 -30.19 32.64
N ASP A 109 2.73 -29.99 31.62
CA ASP A 109 2.33 -31.08 30.71
C ASP A 109 3.41 -31.36 29.65
N GLU A 110 4.50 -30.58 29.63
CA GLU A 110 5.62 -30.79 28.72
C GLU A 110 6.37 -32.09 29.02
N GLY A 111 6.68 -32.83 27.96
CA GLY A 111 7.54 -34.01 28.04
C GLY A 111 7.15 -35.14 27.10
N GLU A 112 7.67 -36.32 27.37
CA GLU A 112 7.53 -37.51 26.51
C GLU A 112 6.29 -38.35 26.90
N TYR A 113 5.33 -38.43 26.00
CA TYR A 113 4.15 -39.30 26.11
C TYR A 113 4.41 -40.59 25.34
N THR A 114 3.96 -41.73 25.87
CA THR A 114 4.20 -43.04 25.24
C THR A 114 2.89 -43.68 24.81
N CYS A 115 2.80 -44.02 23.53
CA CYS A 115 1.78 -44.92 23.03
C CYS A 115 2.30 -46.36 23.08
N SER A 116 1.52 -47.28 23.63
CA SER A 116 1.86 -48.70 23.73
C SER A 116 0.75 -49.54 23.12
N ILE A 117 1.13 -50.60 22.41
CA ILE A 117 0.22 -51.67 21.97
C ILE A 117 0.67 -53.00 22.60
N PHE A 118 -0.27 -53.70 23.24
CA PHE A 118 0.00 -54.91 24.00
C PHE A 118 0.04 -56.18 23.15
N THR A 119 0.85 -56.16 22.10
CA THR A 119 1.22 -57.35 21.32
C THR A 119 2.25 -58.18 22.08
N MET A 120 2.57 -59.39 21.61
CA MET A 120 3.71 -60.17 22.10
C MET A 120 4.80 -60.20 21.02
N PRO A 121 5.88 -59.38 21.12
CA PRO A 121 6.24 -58.45 22.22
C PRO A 121 5.50 -57.11 22.18
N VAL A 122 5.49 -56.37 23.30
CA VAL A 122 4.85 -55.05 23.40
C VAL A 122 5.62 -54.05 22.54
N ARG A 123 4.89 -53.29 21.72
CA ARG A 123 5.47 -52.26 20.85
C ARG A 123 5.07 -50.88 21.35
N THR A 124 5.99 -49.92 21.22
CA THR A 124 5.78 -48.57 21.73
C THR A 124 6.21 -47.52 20.72
N ALA A 125 5.60 -46.34 20.82
CA ALA A 125 5.96 -45.13 20.11
C ALA A 125 5.92 -43.96 21.08
N ARG A 126 6.79 -42.98 20.89
CA ARG A 126 6.93 -41.82 21.78
C ARG A 126 6.60 -40.55 21.03
N ALA A 127 5.89 -39.64 21.69
CA ALA A 127 5.56 -38.31 21.22
C ALA A 127 6.03 -37.29 22.25
N THR A 128 6.79 -36.29 21.84
CA THR A 128 7.18 -35.17 22.69
C THR A 128 6.14 -34.06 22.58
N VAL A 129 5.54 -33.68 23.70
CA VAL A 129 4.67 -32.50 23.77
C VAL A 129 5.52 -31.31 24.19
N THR A 130 5.66 -30.32 23.31
CA THR A 130 6.34 -29.04 23.61
C THR A 130 5.31 -27.98 23.96
N VAL A 131 5.44 -27.33 25.13
CA VAL A 131 4.50 -26.30 25.57
C VAL A 131 5.14 -24.92 25.43
N LEU A 132 4.53 -24.09 24.57
CA LEU A 132 4.97 -22.72 24.33
C LEU A 132 4.39 -21.76 25.37
N GLY A 133 5.24 -20.99 26.01
CA GLY A 133 4.86 -19.88 26.90
C GLY A 133 4.47 -18.68 26.06
N VAL A 134 3.25 -18.18 26.26
CA VAL A 134 2.73 -17.04 25.49
C VAL A 134 3.27 -15.76 26.13
N PRO A 135 4.11 -14.97 25.43
CA PRO A 135 4.69 -13.76 26.01
C PRO A 135 3.63 -12.71 26.31
N ASP A 136 3.85 -11.91 27.35
CA ASP A 136 3.00 -10.79 27.74
C ASP A 136 3.10 -9.62 26.75
N LYS A 137 2.11 -8.72 26.83
CA LYS A 137 2.11 -7.51 26.01
C LYS A 137 3.36 -6.67 26.34
N PRO A 138 4.20 -6.34 25.35
CA PRO A 138 5.46 -5.63 25.60
C PRO A 138 5.20 -4.27 26.24
N GLN A 139 6.08 -3.82 27.12
CA GLN A 139 6.01 -2.50 27.74
C GLN A 139 7.24 -1.68 27.35
N ILE A 140 7.01 -0.44 26.88
CA ILE A 140 8.07 0.51 26.55
C ILE A 140 8.29 1.42 27.76
N SER A 141 9.55 1.58 28.16
CA SER A 141 10.00 2.37 29.32
C SER A 141 11.31 3.10 29.01
N GLY A 142 11.81 3.92 29.94
CA GLY A 142 13.05 4.70 29.77
C GLY A 142 12.86 6.09 29.15
N TYR A 143 11.64 6.40 28.70
CA TYR A 143 11.26 7.70 28.16
C TYR A 143 9.91 8.15 28.73
N GLU A 144 9.93 9.18 29.58
CA GLU A 144 8.74 9.78 30.18
C GLU A 144 8.62 11.28 29.89
N ASP A 145 9.74 11.94 29.56
CA ASP A 145 9.85 13.40 29.46
C ASP A 145 10.04 13.91 28.02
N THR A 146 10.11 15.22 27.85
CA THR A 146 10.37 15.86 26.56
C THR A 146 11.87 15.92 26.26
N VAL A 147 12.26 15.70 24.99
CA VAL A 147 13.68 15.72 24.57
C VAL A 147 13.90 16.85 23.57
N GLN A 148 14.99 17.60 23.69
CA GLN A 148 15.33 18.65 22.73
C GLN A 148 15.85 18.07 21.40
N GLU A 149 15.65 18.79 20.30
CA GLU A 149 16.18 18.44 18.97
C GLU A 149 17.68 18.13 19.02
N GLY A 150 18.08 17.00 18.43
CA GLY A 150 19.46 16.49 18.45
C GLY A 150 19.84 15.73 19.72
N GLY A 151 18.93 15.66 20.70
CA GLY A 151 19.08 14.84 21.91
C GLY A 151 19.06 13.35 21.60
N LYS A 152 19.63 12.55 22.52
CA LYS A 152 19.59 11.09 22.46
C LYS A 152 18.61 10.56 23.50
N VAL A 153 17.68 9.72 23.07
CA VAL A 153 16.71 9.03 23.93
C VAL A 153 17.00 7.54 23.90
N THR A 154 16.85 6.87 25.04
CA THR A 154 16.96 5.40 25.13
C THR A 154 15.62 4.83 25.57
N LEU A 155 15.04 4.00 24.71
CA LEU A 155 13.79 3.29 24.94
C LEU A 155 14.12 1.84 25.28
N THR A 156 13.44 1.30 26.28
CA THR A 156 13.58 -0.08 26.73
C THR A 156 12.26 -0.79 26.58
N CYS A 157 12.21 -1.83 25.75
CA CYS A 157 11.04 -2.67 25.57
C CYS A 157 11.24 -3.98 26.34
N THR A 158 10.28 -4.33 27.19
CA THR A 158 10.33 -5.55 28.03
C THR A 158 9.10 -6.41 27.78
N SER A 159 9.30 -7.73 27.62
CA SER A 159 8.22 -8.73 27.52
C SER A 159 8.59 -9.98 28.33
N SER A 160 7.70 -10.42 29.23
CA SER A 160 7.85 -11.58 30.10
C SER A 160 7.05 -12.80 29.60
N GLY A 161 7.31 -13.98 30.15
CA GLY A 161 6.47 -15.17 29.92
C GLY A 161 6.72 -15.92 28.61
N SER A 162 7.76 -15.55 27.86
CA SER A 162 8.08 -16.22 26.58
C SER A 162 8.70 -17.60 26.83
N LYS A 163 8.29 -18.63 26.08
CA LYS A 163 9.01 -19.90 25.97
C LYS A 163 8.76 -20.48 24.58
N PRO A 164 9.78 -20.54 23.69
CA PRO A 164 11.18 -20.12 23.85
C PRO A 164 11.36 -18.59 23.99
N PRO A 165 12.58 -18.06 24.23
CA PRO A 165 12.82 -16.63 24.25
C PRO A 165 12.28 -15.94 22.98
N ALA A 166 11.39 -14.96 23.17
CA ALA A 166 10.86 -14.18 22.07
C ALA A 166 11.91 -13.23 21.48
N LYS A 167 11.64 -12.69 20.29
CA LYS A 167 12.44 -11.61 19.68
C LYS A 167 11.66 -10.32 19.75
N LEU A 168 12.31 -9.24 20.16
CA LEU A 168 11.68 -7.92 20.18
C LEU A 168 12.11 -7.12 18.96
N ARG A 169 11.13 -6.50 18.29
CA ARG A 169 11.35 -5.71 17.07
C ARG A 169 10.83 -4.31 17.26
N TRP A 170 11.67 -3.34 16.92
CA TRP A 170 11.34 -1.93 17.02
C TRP A 170 10.81 -1.40 15.69
N TYR A 171 9.84 -0.51 15.75
CA TYR A 171 9.23 0.10 14.57
C TYR A 171 9.11 1.61 14.75
N ARG A 172 9.35 2.35 13.66
CA ARG A 172 9.08 3.79 13.54
C ARG A 172 8.32 4.00 12.24
N ASN A 173 7.10 4.54 12.30
CA ASN A 173 6.28 4.79 11.10
C ASN A 173 6.20 3.57 10.15
N GLN A 174 6.06 2.36 10.70
CA GLN A 174 6.04 1.07 9.98
C GLN A 174 7.39 0.56 9.43
N GLU A 175 8.47 1.31 9.60
CA GLU A 175 9.83 0.87 9.27
C GLU A 175 10.49 0.18 10.46
N GLU A 176 11.15 -0.95 10.24
CA GLU A 176 11.84 -1.71 11.29
C GLU A 176 13.18 -1.02 11.64
N LEU A 177 13.39 -0.81 12.94
CA LEU A 177 14.61 -0.20 13.48
C LEU A 177 15.51 -1.27 14.10
N THR A 178 16.82 -1.10 13.95
CA THR A 178 17.80 -1.97 14.60
C THR A 178 18.13 -1.45 15.99
N GLY A 179 17.68 -2.18 17.02
CA GLY A 179 18.06 -1.96 18.42
C GLY A 179 19.36 -2.66 18.80
N ARG A 180 19.69 -2.60 20.09
CA ARG A 180 20.73 -3.46 20.68
C ARG A 180 20.25 -4.92 20.69
N PRO A 181 21.17 -5.89 20.71
CA PRO A 181 20.79 -7.29 20.86
C PRO A 181 19.96 -7.52 22.12
N ASP A 182 18.93 -8.37 21.99
CA ASP A 182 18.01 -8.68 23.08
C ASP A 182 18.75 -9.36 24.25
N VAL A 183 18.50 -8.87 25.46
CA VAL A 183 18.95 -9.48 26.72
C VAL A 183 17.86 -10.44 27.19
N VAL A 184 18.24 -11.69 27.43
CA VAL A 184 17.32 -12.75 27.84
C VAL A 184 17.60 -13.11 29.30
N GLU A 185 16.60 -12.88 30.16
CA GLU A 185 16.62 -13.24 31.56
C GLU A 185 15.76 -14.50 31.77
N THR A 186 16.25 -15.43 32.58
CA THR A 186 15.51 -16.67 32.91
C THR A 186 14.68 -16.43 34.17
N ASN A 187 13.41 -16.78 34.13
CA ASN A 187 12.56 -16.79 35.31
C ASN A 187 12.67 -18.16 36.02
N PRO A 188 13.26 -18.24 37.23
CA PRO A 188 13.50 -19.51 37.92
C PRO A 188 12.20 -20.27 38.27
N ASP A 189 11.10 -19.55 38.50
CA ASP A 189 9.87 -20.13 39.05
C ASP A 189 8.99 -20.81 37.98
N GLU A 190 9.05 -20.37 36.72
CA GLU A 190 8.09 -20.79 35.68
C GLU A 190 8.74 -21.31 34.39
N ALA A 191 10.06 -21.55 34.35
CA ALA A 191 10.77 -21.98 33.13
C ALA A 191 10.46 -21.13 31.88
N THR A 192 10.13 -19.85 32.11
CA THR A 192 9.87 -18.84 31.09
C THR A 192 11.02 -17.84 31.02
N TYR A 193 11.04 -17.06 29.94
CA TYR A 193 12.07 -16.08 29.67
C TYR A 193 11.45 -14.68 29.59
N THR A 194 12.17 -13.73 30.18
CA THR A 194 11.92 -12.29 30.01
C THR A 194 12.93 -11.74 29.03
N VAL A 195 12.44 -11.07 27.99
CA VAL A 195 13.26 -10.50 26.93
C VAL A 195 13.20 -8.98 27.02
N ILE A 196 14.38 -8.36 27.00
CA ILE A 196 14.56 -6.92 27.12
C ILE A 196 15.36 -6.43 25.92
N SER A 197 14.84 -5.41 25.23
CA SER A 197 15.50 -4.78 24.08
C SER A 197 15.67 -3.30 24.33
N GLU A 198 16.85 -2.76 24.03
CA GLU A 198 17.16 -1.34 24.18
C GLU A 198 17.37 -0.68 22.81
N LEU A 199 16.73 0.47 22.60
CA LEU A 199 16.83 1.28 21.40
C LEU A 199 17.28 2.69 21.75
N THR A 200 18.47 3.09 21.29
CA THR A 200 18.94 4.47 21.40
C THR A 200 18.70 5.23 20.10
N LEU A 201 17.92 6.31 20.15
CA LEU A 201 17.60 7.16 19.00
C LEU A 201 18.15 8.56 19.20
N THR A 202 18.60 9.19 18.12
CA THR A 202 18.83 10.64 18.09
C THR A 202 17.59 11.28 17.49
N VAL A 203 16.91 12.17 18.22
CA VAL A 203 15.61 12.71 17.84
C VAL A 203 15.74 14.00 17.02
N GLY A 204 15.02 14.09 15.91
CA GLY A 204 14.92 15.31 15.09
C GLY A 204 13.56 16.01 15.25
N ARG A 205 13.41 17.21 14.68
CA ARG A 205 12.12 17.93 14.64
C ARG A 205 10.99 17.17 13.96
N SER A 206 11.32 16.29 13.00
CA SER A 206 10.34 15.45 12.30
C SER A 206 9.83 14.28 13.14
N ASP A 207 10.53 13.96 14.23
CA ASP A 207 10.18 12.83 15.10
C ASP A 207 9.15 13.23 16.17
N ASP A 208 8.75 14.51 16.25
CA ASP A 208 7.73 14.96 17.20
C ASP A 208 6.37 14.31 16.93
N ASN A 209 5.77 13.74 17.97
CA ASN A 209 4.56 12.91 17.94
C ASN A 209 4.67 11.66 17.03
N THR A 210 5.89 11.26 16.63
CA THR A 210 6.10 9.99 15.94
C THR A 210 5.94 8.84 16.92
N LEU A 211 5.18 7.82 16.51
CA LEU A 211 4.93 6.62 17.29
C LEU A 211 6.08 5.63 17.12
N ILE A 212 6.70 5.27 18.24
CA ILE A 212 7.66 4.16 18.30
C ILE A 212 6.93 2.93 18.80
N GLY A 213 6.91 1.89 17.97
CA GLY A 213 6.33 0.60 18.27
C GLY A 213 7.38 -0.41 18.70
N CYS A 214 7.01 -1.31 19.61
CA CYS A 214 7.73 -2.53 19.91
C CYS A 214 6.78 -3.71 19.70
N ALA A 215 7.16 -4.67 18.85
CA ALA A 215 6.40 -5.89 18.59
C ALA A 215 7.16 -7.12 19.07
N VAL A 216 6.39 -8.12 19.51
CA VAL A 216 6.91 -9.42 19.95
C VAL A 216 6.78 -10.42 18.81
N ASP A 217 7.89 -11.06 18.46
CA ASP A 217 7.97 -12.14 17.48
C ASP A 217 8.23 -13.46 18.23
N HIS A 218 7.22 -14.35 18.23
CA HIS A 218 7.23 -15.61 18.97
C HIS A 218 6.38 -16.67 18.25
N PRO A 219 6.76 -17.96 18.23
CA PRO A 219 6.01 -19.01 17.52
C PRO A 219 4.57 -19.22 17.99
N SER A 220 4.26 -18.83 19.23
CA SER A 220 2.90 -18.93 19.77
C SER A 220 1.97 -17.79 19.36
N LEU A 221 2.46 -16.80 18.61
CA LEU A 221 1.73 -15.59 18.25
C LEU A 221 1.72 -15.41 16.74
N SER A 222 0.66 -14.77 16.24
CA SER A 222 0.66 -14.26 14.88
C SER A 222 1.53 -13.00 14.78
N PRO A 223 2.18 -12.73 13.63
CA PRO A 223 2.96 -11.51 13.46
C PRO A 223 2.13 -10.25 13.76
N GLY A 224 2.61 -9.42 14.69
CA GLY A 224 1.92 -8.18 15.09
C GLY A 224 0.74 -8.35 16.03
N GLU A 225 0.48 -9.56 16.55
CA GLU A 225 -0.62 -9.79 17.51
C GLU A 225 -0.41 -9.04 18.83
N LYS A 226 0.83 -9.07 19.36
CA LYS A 226 1.21 -8.34 20.58
C LYS A 226 2.25 -7.27 20.26
N TRP A 227 1.84 -6.03 20.45
CA TRP A 227 2.69 -4.86 20.26
C TRP A 227 2.22 -3.69 21.14
N THR A 228 3.12 -2.73 21.35
CA THR A 228 2.86 -1.49 22.10
C THR A 228 3.53 -0.33 21.38
N GLU A 229 2.91 0.84 21.46
CA GLU A 229 3.41 2.07 20.86
C GLU A 229 3.45 3.21 21.87
N GLN A 230 4.43 4.10 21.69
CA GLN A 230 4.59 5.30 22.50
C GLN A 230 5.01 6.49 21.62
N PRO A 231 4.34 7.66 21.73
CA PRO A 231 4.75 8.86 21.02
C PRO A 231 6.00 9.48 21.64
N ILE A 232 6.96 9.88 20.81
CA ILE A 232 8.08 10.73 21.24
C ILE A 232 7.66 12.20 21.14
N ARG A 233 7.89 12.97 22.20
CA ARG A 233 7.72 14.43 22.25
C ARG A 233 9.07 15.11 22.13
N VAL A 234 9.26 15.86 21.04
CA VAL A 234 10.52 16.55 20.73
C VAL A 234 10.33 18.05 20.80
N LEU A 235 11.11 18.72 21.63
CA LEU A 235 11.13 20.17 21.75
C LEU A 235 12.13 20.76 20.76
N PHE A 236 11.70 21.75 19.98
CA PHE A 236 12.54 22.39 18.98
C PHE A 236 12.26 23.89 18.88
N THR A 237 13.31 24.63 18.51
CA THR A 237 13.24 26.08 18.29
C THR A 237 12.31 26.40 17.12
N PRO A 238 11.57 27.53 17.17
CA PRO A 238 10.60 27.86 16.14
C PRO A 238 11.28 28.16 14.80
N ASP A 239 10.73 27.69 13.70
CA ASP A 239 11.05 28.18 12.36
C ASP A 239 10.11 29.34 12.01
N VAL A 240 10.66 30.48 11.59
CA VAL A 240 9.89 31.73 11.49
C VAL A 240 9.72 32.13 10.03
N THR A 241 8.48 32.21 9.61
CA THR A 241 8.08 32.68 8.28
C THR A 241 7.13 33.85 8.41
N ILE A 242 7.25 34.85 7.55
CA ILE A 242 6.35 36.00 7.53
C ILE A 242 5.49 35.90 6.27
N GLN A 243 4.19 35.77 6.45
CA GLN A 243 3.21 35.62 5.38
C GLN A 243 2.37 36.89 5.25
N PRO A 244 2.38 37.55 4.08
CA PRO A 244 1.52 38.70 3.82
C PRO A 244 0.09 38.26 3.52
N GLN A 245 -0.88 39.15 3.80
CA GLN A 245 -2.27 38.92 3.40
C GLN A 245 -2.46 38.98 1.87
N ASN A 246 -1.69 39.85 1.18
CA ASN A 246 -1.71 40.03 -0.27
C ASN A 246 -0.27 40.12 -0.82
N ASP A 247 0.01 39.51 -1.97
CA ASP A 247 1.36 39.52 -2.57
C ASP A 247 1.77 40.88 -3.17
N LEU A 248 0.80 41.69 -3.59
CA LEU A 248 1.02 42.98 -4.26
C LEU A 248 0.31 44.13 -3.52
N PRO A 249 0.85 44.59 -2.38
CA PRO A 249 0.28 45.68 -1.61
C PRO A 249 0.30 47.01 -2.38
N ARG A 250 -0.81 47.76 -2.33
CA ARG A 250 -0.92 49.08 -2.96
C ARG A 250 -0.95 50.20 -1.95
N GLU A 251 -0.52 51.37 -2.39
CA GLU A 251 -0.58 52.60 -1.62
C GLU A 251 -2.02 52.95 -1.22
N GLY A 252 -2.24 53.25 0.06
CA GLY A 252 -3.55 53.58 0.64
C GLY A 252 -4.39 52.38 1.10
N GLU A 253 -3.97 51.13 0.85
CA GLU A 253 -4.71 49.94 1.28
C GLU A 253 -4.34 49.52 2.71
N LYS A 254 -5.31 48.91 3.41
CA LYS A 254 -5.06 48.21 4.67
C LYS A 254 -4.28 46.94 4.38
N PHE A 255 -3.19 46.72 5.10
CA PHE A 255 -2.30 45.59 4.88
C PHE A 255 -1.87 44.95 6.18
N ILE A 256 -1.85 43.62 6.19
CA ILE A 256 -1.52 42.81 7.35
C ILE A 256 -0.44 41.83 6.93
N ILE A 257 0.62 41.75 7.72
CA ILE A 257 1.58 40.66 7.63
C ILE A 257 1.52 39.86 8.92
N GLN A 258 1.54 38.54 8.80
CA GLN A 258 1.50 37.60 9.90
C GLN A 258 2.85 36.90 10.01
N CYS A 259 3.39 36.84 11.22
CA CYS A 259 4.55 36.06 11.57
C CYS A 259 4.11 34.69 12.10
N ILE A 260 4.53 33.63 11.41
CA ILE A 260 4.21 32.24 11.71
C ILE A 260 5.48 31.60 12.25
N GLY A 261 5.50 31.31 13.55
CA GLY A 261 6.57 30.57 14.21
C GLY A 261 6.19 29.11 14.41
N ASN A 262 6.74 28.20 13.61
CA ASN A 262 6.53 26.76 13.74
C ASN A 262 7.57 26.16 14.70
N GLY A 263 7.23 26.03 15.98
CA GLY A 263 8.06 25.40 17.01
C GLY A 263 7.27 24.40 17.85
N ASN A 264 7.98 23.62 18.68
CA ASN A 264 7.37 22.85 19.76
C ASN A 264 8.06 23.16 21.11
N PRO A 265 7.38 23.79 22.09
CA PRO A 265 5.96 24.22 22.10
C PRO A 265 5.62 25.30 21.06
N LYS A 266 4.39 25.78 20.94
CA LYS A 266 4.10 26.88 20.00
C LYS A 266 4.56 28.22 20.60
N PRO A 267 5.29 29.07 19.85
CA PRO A 267 5.78 30.34 20.36
C PRO A 267 4.62 31.28 20.72
N THR A 268 4.73 31.88 21.91
CA THR A 268 3.74 32.83 22.45
C THR A 268 4.25 34.28 22.46
N SER A 269 5.55 34.48 22.26
CA SER A 269 6.18 35.81 22.21
C SER A 269 6.70 36.11 20.80
N TYR A 270 6.30 37.27 20.28
CA TYR A 270 6.70 37.77 18.96
C TYR A 270 7.17 39.22 19.10
N VAL A 271 8.31 39.54 18.48
CA VAL A 271 8.89 40.88 18.46
C VAL A 271 9.11 41.32 17.03
N TRP A 272 8.54 42.46 16.65
CA TRP A 272 8.67 43.04 15.32
C TRP A 272 9.70 44.18 15.30
N GLN A 273 10.51 44.21 14.27
CA GLN A 273 11.53 45.25 14.04
C GLN A 273 11.63 45.57 12.55
N LYS A 274 12.06 46.78 12.20
CA LYS A 274 12.45 47.13 10.83
C LYS A 274 13.97 47.09 10.75
N LYS A 275 14.54 46.49 9.69
CA LYS A 275 16.00 46.34 9.56
C LYS A 275 16.73 47.68 9.51
N ASP A 276 16.09 48.67 8.90
CA ASP A 276 16.65 50.00 8.63
C ASP A 276 16.22 51.07 9.67
N GLY A 277 15.68 50.67 10.83
CA GLY A 277 15.30 51.62 11.89
C GLY A 277 14.12 51.17 12.76
N GLU A 278 13.42 52.12 13.37
CA GLU A 278 12.22 51.83 14.15
C GLU A 278 11.03 51.47 13.23
N LEU A 279 10.06 50.73 13.78
CA LEU A 279 8.82 50.44 13.06
C LEU A 279 8.09 51.76 12.72
N PRO A 280 7.41 51.85 11.57
CA PRO A 280 6.63 53.05 11.22
C PRO A 280 5.60 53.37 12.32
N LEU A 281 5.47 54.65 12.68
CA LEU A 281 4.55 55.12 13.74
C LEU A 281 3.08 54.71 13.52
N MET A 282 2.68 54.49 12.26
CA MET A 282 1.32 54.07 11.91
C MET A 282 1.12 52.54 11.87
N ALA A 283 2.20 51.76 12.04
CA ALA A 283 2.12 50.31 12.09
C ALA A 283 1.75 49.86 13.51
N LYS A 284 0.71 49.04 13.63
CA LYS A 284 0.24 48.48 14.91
C LYS A 284 0.70 47.04 15.04
N VAL A 285 1.40 46.75 16.14
CA VAL A 285 1.82 45.38 16.49
C VAL A 285 0.76 44.73 17.36
N ASP A 286 0.31 43.54 16.96
CA ASP A 286 -0.61 42.70 17.72
C ASP A 286 -0.09 41.25 17.75
N GLY A 287 0.82 40.97 18.68
CA GLY A 287 1.49 39.67 18.80
C GLY A 287 2.15 39.24 17.48
N SER A 288 1.63 38.16 16.88
CA SER A 288 2.11 37.64 15.60
C SER A 288 1.74 38.50 14.39
N PHE A 289 0.92 39.54 14.52
CA PHE A 289 0.46 40.37 13.41
C PHE A 289 1.10 41.77 13.45
N LEU A 290 1.46 42.28 12.26
CA LEU A 290 1.80 43.67 12.04
C LEU A 290 0.79 44.27 11.04
N LEU A 291 0.03 45.25 11.52
CA LEU A 291 -1.07 45.89 10.80
C LEU A 291 -0.69 47.29 10.33
N PHE A 292 -0.91 47.56 9.05
CA PHE A 292 -0.87 48.88 8.44
C PHE A 292 -2.31 49.28 8.05
N GLU A 293 -2.82 50.37 8.64
CA GLU A 293 -4.18 50.86 8.29
C GLU A 293 -4.21 51.49 6.89
N MET A 294 -3.15 52.19 6.51
CA MET A 294 -2.95 52.78 5.18
C MET A 294 -1.48 52.66 4.80
N LEU A 295 -1.17 51.85 3.79
CA LEU A 295 0.19 51.69 3.28
C LEU A 295 0.71 52.93 2.56
N ASN A 296 1.94 53.33 2.85
CA ASN A 296 2.65 54.39 2.15
C ASN A 296 3.93 53.85 1.47
N LYS A 297 4.41 54.51 0.42
CA LYS A 297 5.69 54.16 -0.21
C LYS A 297 6.89 54.32 0.73
N SER A 298 6.78 55.15 1.76
CA SER A 298 7.79 55.28 2.83
C SER A 298 7.89 54.04 3.73
N ASP A 299 6.85 53.21 3.77
CA ASP A 299 6.81 52.00 4.59
C ASP A 299 7.60 50.84 3.97
N ASN A 300 8.07 51.03 2.73
CA ASN A 300 8.97 50.10 2.07
C ASN A 300 10.21 49.82 2.93
N GLY A 301 10.67 48.59 2.84
CA GLY A 301 11.85 48.13 3.57
C GLY A 301 11.69 46.71 4.05
N VAL A 302 12.63 46.31 4.87
CA VAL A 302 12.72 44.95 5.38
C VAL A 302 12.19 44.89 6.81
N TYR A 303 11.19 44.03 7.01
CA TYR A 303 10.59 43.74 8.30
C TYR A 303 11.10 42.43 8.84
N LEU A 304 11.40 42.43 10.13
CA LEU A 304 11.95 41.34 10.86
C LEU A 304 10.98 40.95 11.97
N CYS A 305 10.66 39.67 12.04
CA CYS A 305 9.89 39.12 13.16
C CYS A 305 10.74 38.09 13.89
N GLN A 306 10.90 38.26 15.19
CA GLN A 306 11.54 37.30 16.07
C GLN A 306 10.48 36.57 16.90
N ALA A 307 10.46 35.24 16.83
CA ALA A 307 9.59 34.39 17.64
C ALA A 307 10.41 33.69 18.73
N ASP A 308 9.86 33.64 19.95
CA ASP A 308 10.43 32.95 21.10
C ASP A 308 9.46 31.92 21.66
N ASN A 309 10.00 30.74 21.92
CA ASN A 309 9.28 29.58 22.39
C ASN A 309 9.82 29.03 23.73
N GLY A 310 10.72 29.76 24.40
CA GLY A 310 11.38 29.30 25.63
C GLY A 310 12.49 28.27 25.41
N ILE A 311 12.48 27.52 24.29
CA ILE A 311 13.57 26.64 23.85
C ILE A 311 14.65 27.41 23.10
N GLY A 312 14.24 28.44 22.36
CA GLY A 312 15.15 29.31 21.62
C GLY A 312 14.40 30.34 20.79
N LYS A 313 15.18 31.23 20.19
CA LYS A 313 14.72 32.40 19.44
C LYS A 313 15.17 32.28 17.99
N MET A 314 14.26 32.54 17.06
CA MET A 314 14.54 32.57 15.63
C MET A 314 13.88 33.79 14.99
N GLN A 315 14.39 34.21 13.85
CA GLN A 315 13.99 35.43 13.18
C GLN A 315 13.69 35.17 11.71
N GLY A 316 12.56 35.69 11.22
CA GLY A 316 12.18 35.72 9.82
C GLY A 316 12.32 37.12 9.23
N GLU A 317 12.52 37.19 7.92
CA GLU A 317 12.69 38.44 7.16
C GLU A 317 11.64 38.53 6.04
N TYR A 318 11.03 39.70 5.87
CA TYR A 318 10.09 39.98 4.79
C TYR A 318 10.32 41.36 4.21
N THR A 319 10.43 41.44 2.88
CA THR A 319 10.62 42.70 2.16
C THR A 319 9.28 43.23 1.68
N LEU A 320 8.85 44.37 2.23
CA LEU A 320 7.63 45.06 1.80
C LEU A 320 7.94 46.00 0.64
N LEU A 321 7.23 45.82 -0.47
CA LEU A 321 7.28 46.70 -1.63
C LEU A 321 5.86 47.15 -2.03
N VAL A 322 5.54 48.41 -1.72
CA VAL A 322 4.27 49.04 -2.02
C VAL A 322 4.24 49.56 -3.45
N GLN A 323 3.24 49.14 -4.23
CA GLN A 323 3.05 49.62 -5.59
C GLN A 323 2.43 51.03 -5.60
N GLY A 324 3.02 51.91 -6.42
CA GLY A 324 2.47 53.24 -6.68
C GLY A 324 1.30 53.21 -7.67
N THR A 325 0.35 54.12 -7.47
CA THR A 325 -0.85 54.30 -8.32
C THR A 325 -0.53 54.65 -9.79
N ASP A 326 0.69 55.12 -10.06
CA ASP A 326 1.18 55.66 -11.35
C ASP A 326 1.50 54.59 -12.43
N GLN A 327 1.46 53.29 -12.10
CA GLN A 327 1.66 52.22 -13.08
C GLN A 327 0.46 52.03 -14.02
N ARG A 328 -0.76 52.30 -13.56
CA ARG A 328 -1.99 52.19 -14.36
C ARG A 328 -2.04 53.19 -15.53
N GLU A 329 -1.46 54.37 -15.37
CA GLU A 329 -1.43 55.38 -16.44
C GLU A 329 -0.37 55.07 -17.49
N ARG A 330 0.81 54.59 -17.06
CA ARG A 330 1.90 54.19 -17.98
C ARG A 330 1.54 52.95 -18.82
N GLU A 331 0.86 51.96 -18.25
CA GLU A 331 0.43 50.77 -19.02
C GLU A 331 -0.67 51.12 -20.03
N ARG A 332 -1.70 51.89 -19.62
CA ARG A 332 -2.72 52.41 -20.55
C ARG A 332 -2.12 53.29 -21.65
N GLY A 333 -1.07 54.05 -21.35
CA GLY A 333 -0.32 54.82 -22.33
C GLY A 333 0.43 53.95 -23.34
N ARG A 334 1.07 52.86 -22.88
CA ARG A 334 1.78 51.91 -23.74
C ARG A 334 0.84 51.10 -24.64
N GLU A 335 -0.31 50.71 -24.13
CA GLU A 335 -1.33 49.97 -24.90
C GLU A 335 -1.91 50.84 -26.02
N ARG A 336 -2.30 52.10 -25.70
CA ARG A 336 -2.74 53.09 -26.69
C ARG A 336 -1.69 53.42 -27.74
N ALA A 337 -0.40 53.38 -27.38
CA ALA A 337 0.69 53.58 -28.33
C ALA A 337 0.84 52.38 -29.29
N ARG A 338 0.74 51.15 -28.77
CA ARG A 338 0.79 49.91 -29.57
C ARG A 338 -0.38 49.80 -30.56
N GLU A 339 -1.59 50.17 -30.14
CA GLU A 339 -2.75 50.19 -31.04
C GLU A 339 -2.55 51.19 -32.19
N ARG A 340 -2.09 52.41 -31.90
CA ARG A 340 -1.80 53.44 -32.92
C ARG A 340 -0.70 53.01 -33.88
N GLU A 341 0.30 52.29 -33.40
CA GLU A 341 1.38 51.77 -34.24
C GLU A 341 0.91 50.62 -35.14
N SER A 342 0.07 49.72 -34.61
CA SER A 342 -0.54 48.65 -35.39
C SER A 342 -1.50 49.18 -36.47
N GLU A 343 -2.23 50.25 -36.20
CA GLU A 343 -3.14 50.89 -37.15
C GLU A 343 -2.36 51.57 -38.28
N ARG A 344 -1.28 52.31 -37.95
CA ARG A 344 -0.35 52.88 -38.95
C ARG A 344 0.35 51.80 -39.79
N GLY A 345 0.63 50.63 -39.20
CA GLY A 345 1.18 49.48 -39.93
C GLY A 345 0.23 48.98 -41.01
N ARG A 346 -1.05 48.80 -40.68
CA ARG A 346 -2.10 48.36 -41.62
C ARG A 346 -2.34 49.37 -42.74
N GLU A 347 -2.27 50.66 -42.45
CA GLU A 347 -2.44 51.72 -43.45
C GLU A 347 -1.29 51.73 -44.48
N ARG A 348 -0.05 51.58 -44.02
CA ARG A 348 1.14 51.47 -44.90
C ARG A 348 1.10 50.23 -45.80
N GLU A 349 0.56 49.12 -45.30
CA GLU A 349 0.42 47.88 -46.07
C GLU A 349 -0.59 48.05 -47.21
N ARG A 350 -1.76 48.65 -46.93
CA ARG A 350 -2.76 49.00 -47.95
C ARG A 350 -2.24 49.97 -49.00
N GLU A 351 -1.37 50.89 -48.60
CA GLU A 351 -0.76 51.84 -49.54
C GLU A 351 0.23 51.16 -50.49
N ARG A 352 1.04 50.21 -49.98
CA ARG A 352 1.95 49.39 -50.80
C ARG A 352 1.21 48.49 -51.79
N GLU A 353 0.09 47.90 -51.37
CA GLU A 353 -0.75 47.09 -52.28
C GLU A 353 -1.26 47.93 -53.46
N ARG A 354 -1.77 49.14 -53.19
CA ARG A 354 -2.22 50.07 -54.24
C ARG A 354 -1.10 50.51 -55.16
N GLU A 355 0.12 50.68 -54.64
CA GLU A 355 1.29 51.03 -55.45
C GLU A 355 1.71 49.88 -56.37
N SER A 356 1.71 48.64 -55.84
CA SER A 356 2.00 47.42 -56.61
C SER A 356 0.97 47.16 -57.72
N GLU A 357 -0.30 47.45 -57.48
CA GLU A 357 -1.35 47.36 -58.50
C GLU A 357 -1.12 48.38 -59.64
N ARG A 358 -0.79 49.62 -59.30
CA ARG A 358 -0.47 50.67 -60.29
C ARG A 358 0.77 50.33 -61.10
N GLU A 359 1.78 49.73 -60.48
CA GLU A 359 2.99 49.28 -61.18
C GLU A 359 2.67 48.14 -62.16
N SER A 360 1.87 47.17 -61.73
CA SER A 360 1.41 46.06 -62.57
C SER A 360 0.60 46.55 -63.79
N GLU A 361 -0.25 47.56 -63.63
CA GLU A 361 -0.96 48.18 -64.75
C GLU A 361 -0.03 48.90 -65.73
N ARG A 362 0.97 49.63 -65.22
CA ARG A 362 1.97 50.30 -66.06
C ARG A 362 2.80 49.29 -66.85
N GLU A 363 3.14 48.16 -66.26
CA GLU A 363 3.90 47.11 -66.93
C GLU A 363 3.10 46.46 -68.05
N ARG A 364 1.82 46.12 -67.80
CA ARG A 364 0.89 45.63 -68.84
C ARG A 364 0.72 46.63 -69.98
N ALA A 365 0.71 47.93 -69.68
CA ALA A 365 0.64 48.97 -70.71
C ALA A 365 1.90 49.01 -71.59
N ARG A 366 3.10 48.91 -70.99
CA ARG A 366 4.38 48.84 -71.73
C ARG A 366 4.49 47.60 -72.60
N GLU A 367 3.98 46.47 -72.12
CA GLU A 367 3.98 45.21 -72.89
C GLU A 367 3.12 45.33 -74.14
N ARG A 368 1.90 45.88 -74.03
CA ARG A 368 1.02 46.16 -75.18
C ARG A 368 1.66 47.12 -76.19
N GLU A 369 2.47 48.07 -75.72
CA GLU A 369 3.19 49.00 -76.60
C GLU A 369 4.32 48.30 -77.38
N ARG A 370 5.10 47.43 -76.72
CA ARG A 370 6.13 46.61 -77.38
C ARG A 370 5.55 45.65 -78.40
N GLU A 371 4.37 45.08 -78.14
CA GLU A 371 3.68 44.22 -79.11
C GLU A 371 3.28 45.01 -80.37
N ARG A 372 2.75 46.22 -80.20
CA ARG A 372 2.42 47.11 -81.33
C ARG A 372 3.66 47.54 -82.12
N GLU A 373 4.78 47.79 -81.44
CA GLU A 373 6.04 48.12 -82.10
C GLU A 373 6.62 46.91 -82.87
N GLY A 374 6.55 45.72 -82.28
CA GLY A 374 6.95 44.47 -82.93
C GLY A 374 6.10 44.12 -84.15
N GLU A 375 4.79 44.42 -84.14
CA GLU A 375 3.95 44.30 -85.33
C GLU A 375 4.37 45.28 -86.43
N ARG A 376 4.63 46.54 -86.10
CA ARG A 376 5.12 47.55 -87.07
C ARG A 376 6.47 47.17 -87.67
N GLU A 377 7.36 46.55 -86.90
CA GLU A 377 8.65 46.07 -87.39
C GLU A 377 8.51 44.85 -88.32
N ARG A 378 7.61 43.92 -87.99
CA ARG A 378 7.27 42.76 -88.85
C ARG A 378 6.64 43.19 -90.17
N GLU A 379 5.85 44.26 -90.16
CA GLU A 379 5.28 44.86 -91.36
C GLU A 379 6.37 45.47 -92.24
N ARG A 380 7.31 46.26 -91.66
CA ARG A 380 8.47 46.81 -92.37
C ARG A 380 9.42 45.74 -92.94
N THR A 381 9.59 44.60 -92.25
CA THR A 381 10.40 43.49 -92.77
C THR A 381 9.70 42.75 -93.91
N ARG A 382 8.38 42.52 -93.81
CA ARG A 382 7.58 41.97 -94.92
C ARG A 382 7.60 42.87 -96.14
N GLU A 383 7.64 44.19 -95.96
CA GLU A 383 7.77 45.17 -97.04
C GLU A 383 9.16 45.10 -97.71
N ARG A 384 10.25 45.05 -96.93
CA ARG A 384 11.62 44.84 -97.46
C ARG A 384 11.81 43.48 -98.14
N GLU A 385 11.13 42.43 -97.68
CA GLU A 385 11.13 41.12 -98.34
C GLU A 385 10.29 41.11 -99.63
N ARG A 386 9.19 41.86 -99.69
CA ARG A 386 8.42 42.07 -100.92
C ARG A 386 9.23 42.86 -101.96
N GLU A 387 10.00 43.87 -101.54
CA GLU A 387 10.90 44.61 -102.44
C GLU A 387 12.05 43.75 -103.00
N ARG A 388 12.59 42.79 -102.22
CA ARG A 388 13.59 41.83 -102.74
C ARG A 388 13.00 40.72 -103.62
N LYS A 389 11.68 40.48 -103.53
CA LYS A 389 11.00 39.36 -104.21
C LYS A 389 10.15 39.79 -105.41
N SER A 390 9.95 41.09 -105.62
CA SER A 390 9.30 41.66 -106.81
C SER A 390 10.28 42.16 -107.89
N GLU A 391 11.55 41.71 -107.84
CA GLU A 391 12.44 41.64 -109.00
C GLU A 391 12.73 40.18 -109.37
N ARG A 392 11.69 39.37 -109.59
CA ARG A 392 11.64 38.40 -110.69
C ARG A 392 10.23 37.87 -110.90
N VAL A 393 9.46 38.71 -111.56
CA VAL A 393 8.48 38.30 -112.55
C VAL A 393 9.23 38.08 -113.87
N ARG A 394 9.50 36.81 -114.23
CA ARG A 394 9.37 36.20 -115.57
C ARG A 394 9.99 34.79 -115.57
N GLU A 395 9.12 33.82 -115.90
CA GLU A 395 9.34 32.40 -116.16
C GLU A 395 9.77 31.48 -114.99
N LYS A 396 8.76 31.04 -114.22
CA LYS A 396 8.38 29.62 -114.06
C LYS A 396 7.22 29.59 -113.09
N GLU A 397 6.02 29.63 -113.65
CA GLU A 397 4.80 29.90 -112.91
C GLU A 397 3.70 28.98 -113.43
N SER A 398 3.50 27.86 -112.75
CA SER A 398 2.31 27.01 -112.79
C SER A 398 2.53 25.91 -111.75
N GLU A 399 1.63 25.58 -110.85
CA GLU A 399 0.27 26.01 -110.66
C GLU A 399 -0.12 25.58 -109.23
N ARG A 400 -0.58 26.56 -108.44
CA ARG A 400 -1.57 26.46 -107.35
C ARG A 400 -1.17 25.49 -106.23
N GLU A 401 -0.09 25.77 -105.50
CA GLU A 401 0.08 26.82 -104.50
C GLU A 401 -0.86 26.68 -103.29
N ARG A 402 -0.23 26.41 -102.13
CA ARG A 402 -0.76 26.41 -100.74
C ARG A 402 -1.31 25.11 -100.15
N GLU A 403 -0.65 23.96 -100.36
CA GLU A 403 -0.88 22.78 -99.50
C GLU A 403 0.37 22.09 -98.90
N ARG A 404 1.61 22.56 -99.13
CA ARG A 404 2.83 21.95 -98.51
C ARG A 404 3.82 22.92 -97.87
N GLU A 405 3.35 24.12 -97.53
CA GLU A 405 3.93 24.94 -96.45
C GLU A 405 3.25 24.67 -95.09
N SER A 406 2.30 23.72 -95.10
CA SER A 406 1.70 23.04 -93.95
C SER A 406 2.70 22.19 -93.11
N ALA A 407 4.01 22.40 -93.26
CA ALA A 407 5.08 21.68 -92.56
C ALA A 407 6.16 22.58 -91.93
N ARG A 408 6.17 23.90 -92.20
CA ARG A 408 7.10 24.83 -91.54
C ARG A 408 6.39 25.85 -90.63
N GLU A 409 5.11 26.15 -90.90
CA GLU A 409 4.22 26.79 -89.93
C GLU A 409 3.59 25.80 -88.94
N ARG A 410 3.60 24.48 -89.23
CA ARG A 410 3.31 23.46 -88.19
C ARG A 410 4.50 23.13 -87.29
N GLY A 411 5.73 23.51 -87.65
CA GLY A 411 6.93 23.23 -86.85
C GLY A 411 7.17 24.28 -85.77
N SER A 412 7.27 25.55 -86.17
CA SER A 412 7.59 26.67 -85.27
C SER A 412 6.44 27.05 -84.33
N ALA A 413 5.18 26.95 -84.79
CA ALA A 413 4.01 27.09 -83.92
C ALA A 413 3.86 25.91 -82.96
N ARG A 414 4.00 24.64 -83.42
CA ARG A 414 3.98 23.48 -82.52
C ARG A 414 5.14 23.48 -81.54
N GLU A 415 6.31 24.01 -81.88
CA GLU A 415 7.47 24.00 -80.99
C GLU A 415 7.39 25.11 -79.93
N ARG A 416 6.87 26.30 -80.28
CA ARG A 416 6.54 27.35 -79.30
C ARG A 416 5.32 27.02 -78.45
N GLU A 417 4.31 26.35 -79.02
CA GLU A 417 3.16 25.84 -78.29
C GLU A 417 3.57 24.71 -77.35
N ARG A 418 4.39 23.74 -77.79
CA ARG A 418 4.97 22.70 -76.92
C ARG A 418 5.90 23.27 -75.83
N ALA A 419 6.62 24.36 -76.08
CA ALA A 419 7.44 25.00 -75.07
C ALA A 419 6.60 25.72 -74.00
N ARG A 420 5.57 26.48 -74.42
CA ARG A 420 4.62 27.13 -73.51
C ARG A 420 3.74 26.13 -72.77
N GLU A 421 3.41 25.01 -73.41
CA GLU A 421 2.69 23.90 -72.82
C GLU A 421 3.57 23.19 -71.78
N ARG A 422 4.84 22.90 -72.07
CA ARG A 422 5.80 22.37 -71.08
C ARG A 422 6.05 23.31 -69.90
N GLU A 423 6.03 24.61 -70.11
CA GLU A 423 6.21 25.60 -69.04
C GLU A 423 4.97 25.69 -68.15
N ARG A 424 3.76 25.74 -68.75
CA ARG A 424 2.49 25.65 -68.03
C ARG A 424 2.30 24.30 -67.34
N GLU A 425 2.82 23.23 -67.93
CA GLU A 425 2.79 21.88 -67.35
C GLU A 425 3.72 21.78 -66.14
N ARG A 426 4.94 22.36 -66.20
CA ARG A 426 5.84 22.48 -65.04
C ARG A 426 5.29 23.38 -63.94
N GLU A 427 4.59 24.45 -64.29
CA GLU A 427 3.97 25.35 -63.32
C GLU A 427 2.78 24.67 -62.62
N ARG A 428 1.93 23.99 -63.40
CA ARG A 428 0.86 23.13 -62.87
C ARG A 428 1.40 21.96 -62.06
N GLU A 429 2.57 21.41 -62.41
CA GLU A 429 3.22 20.35 -61.65
C GLU A 429 3.75 20.86 -60.30
N ARG A 430 4.35 22.06 -60.26
CA ARG A 430 4.77 22.73 -59.02
C ARG A 430 3.59 23.14 -58.12
N GLU A 431 2.48 23.54 -58.73
CA GLU A 431 1.24 23.85 -58.00
C GLU A 431 0.63 22.57 -57.43
N ARG A 432 0.55 21.49 -58.22
CA ARG A 432 0.13 20.16 -57.74
C ARG A 432 1.06 19.60 -56.67
N GLU A 433 2.37 19.86 -56.72
CA GLU A 433 3.29 19.46 -55.66
C GLU A 433 3.04 20.25 -54.37
N ARG A 434 2.82 21.58 -54.45
CA ARG A 434 2.46 22.40 -53.29
C ARG A 434 1.10 22.00 -52.71
N ASP A 435 0.12 21.67 -53.54
CA ASP A 435 -1.18 21.17 -53.10
C ASP A 435 -1.04 19.81 -52.41
N ARG A 436 -0.24 18.89 -52.98
CA ARG A 436 0.05 17.59 -52.35
C ARG A 436 0.81 17.75 -51.02
N GLU A 437 1.71 18.71 -50.92
CA GLU A 437 2.44 19.00 -49.68
C GLU A 437 1.51 19.60 -48.61
N SER A 438 0.63 20.52 -49.01
CA SER A 438 -0.40 21.11 -48.17
C SER A 438 -1.44 20.09 -47.71
N GLU A 439 -1.86 19.17 -48.59
CA GLU A 439 -2.73 18.04 -48.23
C GLU A 439 -2.04 17.07 -47.26
N ARG A 440 -0.78 16.71 -47.50
CA ARG A 440 0.01 15.88 -46.55
C ARG A 440 0.19 16.56 -45.20
N ALA A 441 0.34 17.89 -45.17
CA ALA A 441 0.41 18.65 -43.92
C ALA A 441 -0.92 18.60 -43.16
N ARG A 442 -2.05 18.79 -43.85
CA ARG A 442 -3.40 18.67 -43.27
C ARG A 442 -3.72 17.25 -42.80
N GLU A 443 -3.24 16.23 -43.53
CA GLU A 443 -3.41 14.83 -43.15
C GLU A 443 -2.63 14.50 -41.88
N ARG A 444 -1.38 14.97 -41.76
CA ARG A 444 -0.57 14.85 -40.53
C ARG A 444 -1.20 15.57 -39.34
N GLU A 445 -1.84 16.71 -39.57
CA GLU A 445 -2.56 17.45 -38.53
C GLU A 445 -3.81 16.68 -38.05
N ARG A 446 -4.61 16.14 -38.98
CA ARG A 446 -5.75 15.27 -38.67
C ARG A 446 -5.32 13.98 -37.96
N GLU A 447 -4.17 13.42 -38.31
CA GLU A 447 -3.62 12.23 -37.64
C GLU A 447 -3.19 12.54 -36.19
N ARG A 448 -2.54 13.69 -35.96
CA ARG A 448 -2.20 14.17 -34.60
C ARG A 448 -3.45 14.44 -33.76
N GLU A 449 -4.51 14.97 -34.37
CA GLU A 449 -5.79 15.21 -33.70
C GLU A 449 -6.46 13.88 -33.30
N ARG A 450 -6.53 12.91 -34.22
CA ARG A 450 -7.00 11.54 -33.93
C ARG A 450 -6.18 10.84 -32.85
N GLU A 451 -4.86 11.07 -32.81
CA GLU A 451 -4.00 10.51 -31.77
C GLU A 451 -4.27 11.16 -30.40
N ARG A 452 -4.54 12.47 -30.37
CA ARG A 452 -4.96 13.18 -29.14
C ARG A 452 -6.32 12.70 -28.64
N GLU A 453 -7.29 12.50 -29.54
CA GLU A 453 -8.60 11.93 -29.18
C GLU A 453 -8.46 10.52 -28.62
N ARG A 454 -7.69 9.63 -29.28
CA ARG A 454 -7.41 8.28 -28.78
C ARG A 454 -6.71 8.29 -27.42
N LYS A 455 -5.78 9.22 -27.19
CA LYS A 455 -5.13 9.38 -25.87
C LYS A 455 -6.14 9.86 -24.83
N SER A 456 -7.01 10.81 -25.16
CA SER A 456 -8.06 11.30 -24.26
C SER A 456 -9.09 10.20 -23.94
N GLU A 457 -9.45 9.37 -24.91
CA GLU A 457 -10.39 8.25 -24.73
C GLU A 457 -9.80 7.16 -23.83
N ARG A 458 -8.53 6.78 -24.04
CA ARG A 458 -7.83 5.85 -23.14
C ARG A 458 -7.70 6.36 -21.71
N VAL A 459 -7.56 7.68 -21.53
CA VAL A 459 -7.54 8.28 -20.19
C VAL A 459 -8.92 8.17 -19.52
N ARG A 460 -10.00 8.48 -20.26
CA ARG A 460 -11.37 8.31 -19.75
C ARG A 460 -11.69 6.85 -19.43
N GLU A 461 -11.28 5.91 -20.27
CA GLU A 461 -11.51 4.48 -20.05
C GLU A 461 -10.77 3.99 -18.79
N LYS A 462 -9.51 4.41 -18.58
CA LYS A 462 -8.75 4.12 -17.35
C LYS A 462 -9.38 4.75 -16.10
N GLU A 463 -9.96 5.95 -16.23
CA GLU A 463 -10.63 6.62 -15.13
C GLU A 463 -11.94 5.90 -14.77
N SER A 464 -12.74 5.51 -15.76
CA SER A 464 -13.94 4.69 -15.57
C SER A 464 -13.64 3.30 -15.02
N GLU A 465 -12.52 2.68 -15.39
CA GLU A 465 -12.10 1.39 -14.84
C GLU A 465 -11.71 1.50 -13.35
N ARG A 466 -10.96 2.55 -12.99
CA ARG A 466 -10.63 2.85 -11.59
C ARG A 466 -11.87 3.14 -10.74
N GLU A 467 -12.87 3.78 -11.31
CA GLU A 467 -14.14 4.04 -10.63
C GLU A 467 -14.91 2.75 -10.36
N ARG A 468 -15.02 1.85 -11.36
CA ARG A 468 -15.64 0.52 -11.18
C ARG A 468 -14.90 -0.33 -10.15
N GLU A 469 -13.57 -0.22 -10.09
CA GLU A 469 -12.77 -0.93 -9.09
C GLU A 469 -13.04 -0.42 -7.66
N ARG A 470 -13.17 0.91 -7.49
CA ARG A 470 -13.58 1.52 -6.21
C ARG A 470 -14.99 1.10 -5.80
N GLU A 471 -15.91 1.00 -6.75
CA GLU A 471 -17.28 0.55 -6.49
C GLU A 471 -17.32 -0.92 -6.04
N ARG A 472 -16.59 -1.81 -6.73
CA ARG A 472 -16.42 -3.22 -6.32
C ARG A 472 -15.77 -3.36 -4.94
N ALA A 473 -14.82 -2.48 -4.61
CA ALA A 473 -14.21 -2.46 -3.28
C ALA A 473 -15.24 -2.11 -2.19
N ARG A 474 -16.08 -1.09 -2.42
CA ARG A 474 -17.19 -0.72 -1.52
C ARG A 474 -18.21 -1.83 -1.37
N GLU A 475 -18.57 -2.54 -2.44
CA GLU A 475 -19.48 -3.68 -2.37
C GLU A 475 -18.90 -4.84 -1.54
N ARG A 476 -17.59 -5.12 -1.69
CA ARG A 476 -16.89 -6.14 -0.88
C ARG A 476 -16.82 -5.76 0.59
N GLU A 477 -16.58 -4.49 0.88
CA GLU A 477 -16.58 -3.97 2.25
C GLU A 477 -17.97 -4.08 2.88
N GLY A 478 -19.02 -3.65 2.18
CA GLY A 478 -20.40 -3.79 2.62
C GLY A 478 -20.88 -5.25 2.70
N ALA A 479 -20.29 -6.18 1.95
CA ALA A 479 -20.55 -7.61 2.10
C ALA A 479 -19.92 -8.17 3.39
N ARG A 480 -18.67 -7.78 3.70
CA ARG A 480 -17.98 -8.16 4.95
C ARG A 480 -18.68 -7.60 6.18
N GLU A 481 -19.19 -6.38 6.10
CA GLU A 481 -19.96 -5.77 7.19
C GLU A 481 -21.26 -6.55 7.47
N ARG A 482 -22.02 -6.88 6.41
CA ARG A 482 -23.22 -7.72 6.53
C ARG A 482 -22.94 -9.13 7.07
N GLU A 483 -21.77 -9.68 6.79
CA GLU A 483 -21.33 -10.96 7.35
C GLU A 483 -21.03 -10.86 8.84
N ARG A 484 -20.31 -9.81 9.28
CA ARG A 484 -20.08 -9.51 10.70
C ARG A 484 -21.38 -9.29 11.47
N GLU A 485 -22.35 -8.58 10.89
CA GLU A 485 -23.66 -8.42 11.51
C GLU A 485 -24.40 -9.75 11.67
N ARG A 486 -24.38 -10.62 10.64
CA ARG A 486 -24.99 -11.96 10.73
C ARG A 486 -24.31 -12.83 11.78
N GLU A 487 -23.00 -12.75 11.90
CA GLU A 487 -22.24 -13.47 12.93
C GLU A 487 -22.58 -12.96 14.34
N SER A 488 -22.64 -11.63 14.51
CA SER A 488 -23.07 -11.00 15.77
C SER A 488 -24.50 -11.40 16.16
N VAL A 489 -25.42 -11.50 15.21
CA VAL A 489 -26.79 -12.00 15.45
C VAL A 489 -26.78 -13.46 15.89
N ARG A 490 -26.02 -14.33 15.22
CA ARG A 490 -25.89 -15.76 15.60
C ARG A 490 -25.27 -15.93 16.99
N GLU A 491 -24.31 -15.10 17.35
CA GLU A 491 -23.69 -15.12 18.67
C GLU A 491 -24.70 -14.74 19.77
N ARG A 492 -25.52 -13.71 19.53
CA ARG A 492 -26.62 -13.33 20.43
C ARG A 492 -27.66 -14.44 20.59
N GLU A 493 -27.99 -15.16 19.51
CA GLU A 493 -28.88 -16.33 19.60
C GLU A 493 -28.29 -17.46 20.44
N ARG A 494 -27.01 -17.80 20.23
CA ARG A 494 -26.29 -18.79 21.05
C ARG A 494 -26.22 -18.38 22.51
N ALA A 495 -26.03 -17.09 22.80
CA ALA A 495 -26.02 -16.58 24.17
C ALA A 495 -27.39 -16.77 24.85
N ARG A 496 -28.49 -16.47 24.15
CA ARG A 496 -29.86 -16.69 24.64
C ARG A 496 -30.17 -18.17 24.86
N GLU A 497 -29.65 -19.05 24.01
CA GLU A 497 -29.82 -20.50 24.17
C GLU A 497 -29.10 -21.01 25.42
N ARG A 498 -27.86 -20.56 25.66
CA ARG A 498 -27.11 -20.87 26.89
C ARG A 498 -27.81 -20.35 28.15
N GLU A 499 -28.45 -19.19 28.07
CA GLU A 499 -29.22 -18.63 29.18
C GLU A 499 -30.44 -19.49 29.51
N ARG A 500 -31.20 -19.93 28.50
CA ARG A 500 -32.33 -20.86 28.67
C ARG A 500 -31.90 -22.21 29.21
N GLU A 501 -30.73 -22.70 28.81
CA GLU A 501 -30.19 -23.97 29.32
C GLU A 501 -29.82 -23.86 30.81
N ARG A 502 -29.19 -22.75 31.22
CA ARG A 502 -28.92 -22.45 32.64
C ARG A 502 -30.20 -22.32 33.46
N GLU A 503 -31.25 -21.73 32.90
CA GLU A 503 -32.56 -21.63 33.56
C GLU A 503 -33.17 -23.03 33.80
N ARG A 504 -33.13 -23.90 32.78
CA ARG A 504 -33.58 -25.31 32.92
C ARG A 504 -32.75 -26.10 33.92
N GLU A 505 -31.44 -25.86 34.00
CA GLU A 505 -30.60 -26.50 35.03
C GLU A 505 -30.99 -26.05 36.43
N ARG A 506 -31.26 -24.75 36.64
CA ARG A 506 -31.74 -24.23 37.92
C ARG A 506 -33.10 -24.80 38.30
N GLU A 507 -34.02 -24.95 37.35
CA GLU A 507 -35.31 -25.61 37.58
C GLU A 507 -35.12 -27.08 38.02
N ARG A 508 -34.27 -27.84 37.32
CA ARG A 508 -33.95 -29.24 37.69
C ARG A 508 -33.27 -29.33 39.06
N GLU A 509 -32.42 -28.38 39.40
CA GLU A 509 -31.77 -28.33 40.72
C GLU A 509 -32.78 -28.03 41.82
N SER A 510 -33.69 -27.07 41.59
CA SER A 510 -34.80 -26.74 42.49
C SER A 510 -35.78 -27.93 42.66
N GLU A 511 -36.08 -28.66 41.59
CA GLU A 511 -36.88 -29.89 41.66
C GLU A 511 -36.20 -30.97 42.49
N ARG A 512 -34.89 -31.20 42.29
CA ARG A 512 -34.10 -32.14 43.10
C ARG A 512 -34.03 -31.72 44.56
N GLU A 513 -33.93 -30.42 44.84
CA GLU A 513 -33.94 -29.89 46.20
C GLU A 513 -35.30 -30.11 46.87
N SER A 514 -36.39 -29.82 46.15
CA SER A 514 -37.76 -30.10 46.59
C SER A 514 -38.01 -31.60 46.82
N GLU A 515 -37.43 -32.47 45.99
CA GLU A 515 -37.52 -33.93 46.14
C GLU A 515 -36.75 -34.41 47.38
N ARG A 516 -35.54 -33.89 47.63
CA ARG A 516 -34.78 -34.14 48.87
C ARG A 516 -35.50 -33.62 50.11
N GLU A 517 -36.22 -32.51 50.00
CA GLU A 517 -37.03 -31.97 51.09
C GLU A 517 -38.23 -32.88 51.38
N ARG A 518 -38.95 -33.34 50.35
CA ARG A 518 -40.03 -34.34 50.50
C ARG A 518 -39.53 -35.67 51.03
N GLU A 519 -38.34 -36.12 50.61
CA GLU A 519 -37.70 -37.31 51.18
C GLU A 519 -37.33 -37.10 52.65
N ARG A 520 -36.83 -35.92 53.03
CA ARG A 520 -36.57 -35.56 54.42
C ARG A 520 -37.85 -35.55 55.24
N GLU A 521 -38.92 -34.93 54.75
CA GLU A 521 -40.24 -34.98 55.41
C GLU A 521 -40.73 -36.42 55.53
N ARG A 522 -40.62 -37.23 54.47
CA ARG A 522 -41.01 -38.65 54.51
C ARG A 522 -40.16 -39.45 55.50
N TRP A 523 -38.86 -39.17 55.61
CA TRP A 523 -37.98 -39.77 56.62
C TRP A 523 -38.35 -39.35 58.04
N LEU A 524 -38.67 -38.06 58.24
CA LEU A 524 -39.16 -37.54 59.52
C LEU A 524 -40.51 -38.16 59.91
N THR A 525 -41.39 -38.41 58.94
CA THR A 525 -42.68 -39.07 59.15
C THR A 525 -42.51 -40.58 59.41
N ALA A 526 -41.55 -41.23 58.75
CA ALA A 526 -41.26 -42.66 58.92
C ALA A 526 -40.47 -42.99 60.20
N ALA A 527 -39.66 -42.03 60.69
CA ALA A 527 -38.96 -42.15 61.97
C ALA A 527 -39.90 -42.11 63.18
N CYS A 528 -41.15 -41.67 62.99
CA CYS A 528 -42.21 -41.66 64.01
C CYS A 528 -43.54 -42.17 63.43
N PRO A 529 -43.74 -43.50 63.28
CA PRO A 529 -45.02 -44.03 62.82
C PRO A 529 -46.01 -44.04 63.99
N GLY A 530 -46.87 -43.03 64.03
CA GLY A 530 -48.04 -42.98 64.89
C GLY A 530 -47.91 -41.99 66.04
N GLN A 531 -48.38 -40.77 65.81
CA GLN A 531 -49.13 -40.07 66.82
C GLN A 531 -50.04 -39.05 66.14
N ASP A 532 -51.34 -39.25 66.36
CA ASP A 532 -52.38 -38.30 65.99
C ASP A 532 -52.01 -36.90 66.44
N GLN A 533 -52.35 -35.98 65.56
CA GLN A 533 -52.27 -34.55 65.71
C GLN A 533 -53.18 -34.14 66.87
N ASP A 534 -52.63 -34.04 68.08
CA ASP A 534 -53.05 -33.06 69.06
C ASP A 534 -52.06 -32.98 70.23
N VAL A 535 -51.46 -31.80 70.35
CA VAL A 535 -50.77 -31.25 71.53
C VAL A 535 -49.50 -32.01 71.93
N TYR A 536 -48.31 -31.40 71.82
CA TYR A 536 -47.35 -31.25 72.92
C TYR A 536 -46.02 -30.58 72.48
N ASP A 537 -45.82 -29.42 73.08
CA ASP A 537 -44.62 -28.66 73.47
C ASP A 537 -43.21 -28.99 72.93
N SER A 538 -42.51 -27.92 72.51
CA SER A 538 -41.20 -27.85 71.83
C SER A 538 -39.97 -28.21 72.69
N SER A 539 -40.08 -29.11 73.67
CA SER A 539 -39.04 -29.29 74.69
C SER A 539 -38.34 -30.66 74.73
N VAL A 540 -38.76 -31.65 73.92
CA VAL A 540 -38.24 -33.04 74.06
C VAL A 540 -37.37 -33.51 72.88
N CYS A 541 -37.51 -32.93 71.68
CA CYS A 541 -36.66 -33.29 70.52
C CYS A 541 -35.19 -32.84 70.66
N PHE A 542 -34.91 -31.79 71.45
CA PHE A 542 -33.54 -31.29 71.66
C PHE A 542 -32.66 -32.25 72.49
N ILE A 543 -33.24 -33.15 73.28
CA ILE A 543 -32.50 -34.01 74.21
C ILE A 543 -31.95 -35.26 73.51
N ILE A 544 -32.64 -35.77 72.48
CA ILE A 544 -32.24 -37.03 71.81
C ILE A 544 -31.05 -36.81 70.85
N VAL A 545 -30.94 -35.63 70.23
CA VAL A 545 -29.80 -35.31 69.33
C VAL A 545 -28.51 -35.07 70.14
N TYR A 546 -28.62 -34.51 71.35
CA TYR A 546 -27.46 -34.25 72.21
C TYR A 546 -26.84 -35.53 72.78
N PHE A 547 -27.66 -36.55 73.07
CA PHE A 547 -27.17 -37.82 73.62
C PHE A 547 -26.44 -38.69 72.57
N CYS A 548 -26.78 -38.55 71.28
CA CYS A 548 -26.15 -39.33 70.21
C CYS A 548 -24.74 -38.82 69.84
N CYS A 549 -24.51 -37.49 69.87
CA CYS A 549 -23.18 -36.92 69.64
C CYS A 549 -22.17 -37.21 70.77
N CYS A 550 -22.64 -37.42 72.00
CA CYS A 550 -21.77 -37.71 73.14
C CYS A 550 -21.20 -39.14 73.13
N VAL A 551 -21.89 -40.10 72.51
CA VAL A 551 -21.42 -41.50 72.47
C VAL A 551 -20.35 -41.71 71.39
N VAL A 552 -20.37 -40.94 70.30
CA VAL A 552 -19.35 -41.04 69.23
C VAL A 552 -18.01 -40.45 69.65
N PHE A 553 -18.01 -39.40 70.48
CA PHE A 553 -16.77 -38.82 71.02
C PHE A 553 -16.08 -39.72 72.06
N TYR A 554 -16.80 -40.64 72.70
CA TYR A 554 -16.22 -41.56 73.69
C TYR A 554 -15.48 -42.76 73.06
N PHE A 555 -15.75 -43.10 71.79
CA PHE A 555 -15.08 -44.21 71.09
C PHE A 555 -13.81 -43.80 70.33
N TYR A 556 -13.51 -42.50 70.18
CA TYR A 556 -12.29 -42.03 69.51
C TYR A 556 -11.08 -41.88 70.46
N PHE A 557 -11.23 -42.18 71.76
CA PHE A 557 -10.15 -42.05 72.75
C PHE A 557 -9.75 -43.37 73.44
N ILE A 558 -10.26 -44.51 72.97
CA ILE A 558 -9.75 -45.83 73.35
C ILE A 558 -9.72 -46.69 72.08
N PHE A 559 -8.71 -46.47 71.24
CA PHE A 559 -7.91 -47.52 70.59
C PHE A 559 -6.69 -46.90 69.91
#